data_AF-A0A955ILD1-F1
#
_entry.id   AF-A0A955ILD1-F1
#
_cell.length_a   1.000
_cell.length_b   1.000
_cell.length_c   1.000
_cell.angle_alpha   90.00
_cell.angle_beta   90.00
_cell.angle_gamma   90.00
#
_symmetry.space_group_name_H-M   'P 1'
#
loop_
_entity.id
_entity.type
_entity.pdbx_description
1 polymer ?
#
loop_
_entity_poly.entity_id
_entity_poly.type
_entity_poly.pdbx_seq_one_letter_code
_entity_poly.pdbx_strand_id
1 'polypeptide(L)'
;MIRFIANFVAVLTFVGLVTGVAYAVHEQRREELAIAATRDGLRTIMQHIALRAALEAEVELTPRGYPSTIDPAWFADGLPANELVGAGHPWMEVAREREYAREHPRERTAAFDAAAFWYNPANGIVRARVPIGGSDADALALYNRLNDTNLKNLFE
;
A
#
# COMPACT_ATOMS: atom_id res chain seq x y z
N MET A 1 -10.28 -37.68 -41.04
CA MET A 1 -9.74 -37.91 -39.69
C MET A 1 -8.63 -36.91 -39.33
N ILE A 2 -7.54 -36.82 -40.10
CA ILE A 2 -6.40 -35.89 -39.84
C ILE A 2 -6.83 -34.42 -39.75
N ARG A 3 -7.72 -33.94 -40.64
CA ARG A 3 -8.24 -32.55 -40.59
C ARG A 3 -9.05 -32.24 -39.32
N PHE A 4 -9.74 -33.23 -38.76
CA PHE A 4 -10.52 -33.06 -37.53
C PHE A 4 -9.60 -32.93 -36.32
N ILE A 5 -8.56 -33.77 -36.24
CA ILE A 5 -7.54 -33.71 -35.19
C ILE A 5 -6.78 -32.38 -35.27
N ALA A 6 -6.38 -31.96 -36.47
CA ALA A 6 -5.68 -30.69 -36.69
C ALA A 6 -6.53 -29.48 -36.25
N ASN A 7 -7.82 -29.46 -36.62
CA ASN A 7 -8.75 -28.41 -36.18
C ASN A 7 -8.93 -28.41 -34.66
N PHE A 8 -9.04 -29.59 -34.04
CA PHE A 8 -9.20 -29.70 -32.59
C PHE A 8 -7.97 -29.18 -31.83
N VAL A 9 -6.76 -29.54 -32.28
CA VAL A 9 -5.50 -29.02 -31.71
C VAL A 9 -5.39 -27.51 -31.91
N ALA A 10 -5.72 -27.00 -33.10
CA ALA A 10 -5.69 -25.56 -33.36
C ALA A 10 -6.63 -24.78 -32.44
N VAL A 11 -7.85 -25.29 -32.21
CA VAL A 11 -8.81 -24.68 -31.29
C VAL A 11 -8.30 -24.73 -29.84
N LEU A 12 -7.76 -25.85 -29.39
CA LEU A 12 -7.20 -25.95 -28.03
C LEU A 12 -6.05 -24.98 -27.80
N THR A 13 -5.13 -24.86 -28.76
CA THR A 13 -4.03 -23.90 -28.70
C THR A 13 -4.55 -22.46 -28.67
N PHE A 14 -5.56 -22.16 -29.49
CA PHE A 14 -6.18 -20.84 -29.51
C PHE A 14 -6.85 -20.50 -28.18
N VAL A 15 -7.62 -21.44 -27.60
CA VAL A 15 -8.25 -21.26 -26.28
C VAL A 15 -7.18 -21.05 -25.21
N GLY A 16 -6.12 -21.86 -25.19
CA GLY A 16 -5.02 -21.72 -24.25
C GLY A 16 -4.34 -20.35 -24.32
N LEU A 17 -4.08 -19.85 -25.53
CA LEU A 17 -3.53 -18.51 -25.74
C LEU A 17 -4.46 -17.41 -25.26
N VAL A 18 -5.75 -17.47 -25.63
CA VAL A 18 -6.75 -16.47 -25.22
C VAL A 18 -6.90 -16.45 -23.69
N THR A 19 -6.98 -17.61 -23.06
CA THR A 19 -7.07 -17.71 -21.60
C THR A 19 -5.80 -17.19 -20.92
N GLY A 20 -4.62 -17.51 -21.44
CA GLY A 20 -3.35 -17.02 -20.90
C GLY A 20 -3.21 -15.50 -20.97
N VAL A 21 -3.56 -14.90 -22.12
CA VAL A 21 -3.56 -13.43 -22.28
C VAL A 21 -4.60 -12.78 -21.38
N ALA A 22 -5.81 -13.34 -21.29
CA ALA A 22 -6.86 -12.82 -20.42
C ALA A 22 -6.42 -12.82 -18.95
N TYR A 23 -5.74 -13.89 -18.50
CA TYR A 23 -5.20 -13.98 -17.15
C TYR A 23 -4.13 -12.91 -16.87
N ALA A 24 -3.18 -12.73 -17.79
CA ALA A 24 -2.11 -11.73 -17.64
C ALA A 24 -2.67 -10.28 -17.57
N VAL A 25 -3.63 -9.96 -18.42
CA VAL A 25 -4.30 -8.64 -18.40
C VAL A 25 -5.11 -8.44 -17.12
N HIS A 26 -5.76 -9.49 -16.64
CA HIS A 26 -6.53 -9.42 -15.40
C HIS A 26 -5.61 -9.18 -14.20
N GLU A 27 -4.44 -9.80 -14.15
CA GLU A 27 -3.52 -9.63 -13.02
C GLU A 27 -2.91 -8.22 -12.99
N GLN A 28 -2.50 -7.68 -14.14
CA GLN A 28 -2.03 -6.29 -14.23
C GLN A 28 -3.09 -5.28 -13.74
N ARG A 29 -4.35 -5.47 -14.14
CA ARG A 29 -5.45 -4.60 -13.68
C ARG A 29 -5.66 -4.71 -12.18
N ARG A 30 -5.56 -5.90 -11.59
CA ARG A 30 -5.71 -6.08 -10.14
C ARG A 30 -4.62 -5.34 -9.37
N GLU A 31 -3.38 -5.43 -9.84
CA GLU A 31 -2.25 -4.71 -9.25
C GLU A 31 -2.46 -3.19 -9.34
N GLU A 32 -2.82 -2.67 -10.52
CA GLU A 32 -3.10 -1.24 -10.70
C GLU A 32 -4.24 -0.74 -9.80
N LEU A 33 -5.32 -1.52 -9.68
CA LEU A 33 -6.44 -1.21 -8.79
C LEU A 33 -6.01 -1.22 -7.32
N ALA A 34 -5.19 -2.19 -6.90
CA ALA A 34 -4.67 -2.26 -5.53
C ALA A 34 -3.75 -1.07 -5.20
N ILE A 35 -2.90 -0.66 -6.15
CA ILE A 35 -2.07 0.55 -6.02
C ILE A 35 -2.93 1.80 -5.89
N ALA A 36 -3.96 1.93 -6.74
CA ALA A 36 -4.86 3.07 -6.72
C ALA A 36 -5.65 3.15 -5.39
N ALA A 37 -6.20 2.02 -4.94
CA ALA A 37 -6.92 1.94 -3.66
C ALA A 37 -6.01 2.27 -2.46
N THR A 38 -4.79 1.74 -2.44
CA THR A 38 -3.83 2.02 -1.35
C THR A 38 -3.44 3.50 -1.30
N ARG A 39 -3.26 4.14 -2.47
CA ARG A 39 -3.01 5.59 -2.55
C ARG A 39 -4.20 6.42 -2.10
N ASP A 40 -5.42 5.99 -2.42
CA ASP A 40 -6.63 6.64 -1.93
C ASP A 40 -6.76 6.50 -0.40
N GLY A 41 -6.36 5.34 0.13
CA GLY A 41 -6.27 5.13 1.57
C GLY A 41 -5.28 6.06 2.25
N LEU A 42 -4.07 6.21 1.70
CA LEU A 42 -3.08 7.21 2.17
C LEU A 42 -3.67 8.62 2.18
N ARG A 43 -4.32 9.03 1.09
CA ARG A 43 -4.94 10.35 0.97
C ARG A 43 -6.01 10.56 2.04
N THR A 44 -6.87 9.57 2.23
CA THR A 44 -7.95 9.61 3.24
C THR A 44 -7.37 9.77 4.65
N ILE A 45 -6.32 9.02 4.99
CA ILE A 45 -5.64 9.14 6.29
C ILE A 45 -5.07 10.55 6.46
N MET A 46 -4.33 11.05 5.46
CA MET A 46 -3.73 12.39 5.51
C MET A 46 -4.78 13.51 5.62
N GLN A 47 -5.92 13.37 4.94
CA GLN A 47 -7.03 14.32 5.04
C GLN A 47 -7.63 14.36 6.45
N HIS A 48 -7.83 13.21 7.09
CA HIS A 48 -8.34 13.15 8.45
C HIS A 48 -7.32 13.72 9.45
N ILE A 49 -6.03 13.43 9.28
CA ILE A 49 -4.97 14.04 10.10
C ILE A 49 -5.01 15.58 9.98
N ALA A 50 -5.09 16.10 8.76
CA ALA A 50 -5.14 17.54 8.52
C ALA A 50 -6.40 18.19 9.12
N LEU A 51 -7.55 17.53 8.98
CA LEU A 51 -8.81 17.99 9.57
C LEU A 51 -8.72 18.04 11.10
N ARG A 52 -8.16 17.00 11.74
CA ARG A 52 -8.04 16.92 13.20
C ARG A 52 -7.01 17.90 13.74
N ALA A 53 -5.89 18.09 13.04
CA ALA A 53 -4.93 19.13 13.33
C ALA A 53 -5.58 20.52 13.33
N ALA A 54 -6.49 20.80 12.40
CA ALA A 54 -7.16 22.10 12.29
C ALA A 54 -8.25 22.33 13.35
N LEU A 55 -8.85 21.28 13.90
CA LEU A 55 -9.95 21.40 14.86
C LEU A 55 -9.48 21.62 16.30
N GLU A 56 -8.22 21.31 16.64
CA GLU A 56 -7.48 21.52 17.91
C GLU A 56 -8.13 21.02 19.23
N ALA A 57 -9.44 20.80 19.28
CA ALA A 57 -10.21 20.64 20.52
C ALA A 57 -10.33 19.19 21.01
N GLU A 58 -9.95 18.19 20.19
CA GLU A 58 -10.26 16.78 20.45
C GLU A 58 -9.04 15.85 20.43
N VAL A 59 -7.84 16.36 20.13
CA VAL A 59 -6.65 15.52 19.96
C VAL A 59 -5.40 16.21 20.49
N GLU A 60 -4.55 15.47 21.19
CA GLU A 60 -3.24 15.97 21.61
C GLU A 60 -2.36 16.20 20.38
N LEU A 61 -1.95 17.45 20.18
CA LEU A 61 -1.08 17.83 19.08
C LEU A 61 0.38 17.89 19.53
N THR A 62 1.27 17.44 18.66
CA THR A 62 2.71 17.67 18.80
C THR A 62 3.01 19.16 18.68
N PRO A 63 4.21 19.63 19.09
CA PRO A 63 4.61 21.03 18.92
C PRO A 63 4.58 21.54 17.47
N ARG A 64 4.48 20.63 16.49
CA ARG A 64 4.36 20.96 15.05
C ARG A 64 2.92 20.92 14.53
N GLY A 65 1.94 20.73 15.41
CA GLY A 65 0.51 20.77 15.07
C GLY A 65 -0.03 19.47 14.47
N TYR A 66 0.67 18.34 14.61
CA TYR A 66 0.17 17.04 14.16
C TYR A 66 -0.38 16.22 15.33
N PRO A 67 -1.45 15.45 15.15
CA PRO A 67 -1.91 14.47 16.15
C PRO A 67 -0.79 13.56 16.64
N SER A 68 -0.67 13.36 17.96
CA SER A 68 0.30 12.43 18.55
C SER A 68 0.03 10.97 18.20
N THR A 69 -1.23 10.64 17.92
CA THR A 69 -1.70 9.32 17.49
C THR A 69 -2.85 9.46 16.48
N ILE A 70 -3.26 8.36 15.86
CA ILE A 70 -4.42 8.28 14.98
C ILE A 70 -5.45 7.38 15.65
N ASP A 71 -6.66 7.89 15.86
CA ASP A 71 -7.78 7.10 16.38
C ASP A 71 -8.54 6.42 15.21
N PRO A 72 -8.67 5.08 15.21
CA PRO A 72 -9.54 4.36 14.28
C PRO A 72 -10.96 4.92 14.16
N ALA A 73 -11.51 5.49 15.24
CA ALA A 73 -12.87 6.04 15.26
C ALA A 73 -13.05 7.28 14.36
N TRP A 74 -11.96 7.88 13.87
CA TRP A 74 -12.05 8.99 12.90
C TRP A 74 -12.61 8.55 11.55
N PHE A 75 -12.57 7.25 11.25
CA PHE A 75 -12.95 6.68 9.96
C PHE A 75 -14.29 5.93 10.09
N ALA A 76 -15.38 6.67 10.23
CA ALA A 76 -16.72 6.11 10.46
C ALA A 76 -17.19 5.13 9.38
N ASP A 77 -16.75 5.32 8.13
CA ASP A 77 -17.09 4.49 6.97
C ASP A 77 -16.18 3.26 6.82
N GLY A 78 -15.22 3.07 7.74
CA GLY A 78 -14.26 1.97 7.73
C GLY A 78 -12.82 2.43 7.57
N LEU A 79 -11.88 1.61 8.07
CA LEU A 79 -10.47 1.92 8.03
C LEU A 79 -9.93 1.88 6.59
N PRO A 80 -9.22 2.93 6.14
CA PRO A 80 -8.54 2.91 4.86
C PRO A 80 -7.58 1.71 4.79
N ALA A 81 -7.69 0.90 3.74
CA ALA A 81 -6.92 -0.34 3.60
C ALA A 81 -5.71 -0.18 2.66
N ASN A 82 -4.67 -0.96 2.92
CA ASN A 82 -3.58 -1.20 1.98
C ASN A 82 -3.84 -2.53 1.27
N GLU A 83 -4.45 -2.46 0.09
CA GLU A 83 -4.85 -3.63 -0.71
C GLU A 83 -3.66 -4.46 -1.21
N LEU A 84 -2.43 -3.93 -1.12
CA LEU A 84 -1.22 -4.64 -1.57
C LEU A 84 -0.68 -5.64 -0.55
N VAL A 85 -0.94 -5.43 0.74
CA VAL A 85 -0.41 -6.28 1.82
C VAL A 85 -1.50 -7.19 2.43
N GLY A 86 -2.77 -6.86 2.19
CA GLY A 86 -3.92 -7.66 2.63
C GLY A 86 -4.29 -7.46 4.12
N ALA A 87 -5.42 -8.04 4.51
CA ALA A 87 -6.05 -7.81 5.82
C ALA A 87 -5.37 -8.50 7.02
N GLY A 88 -4.30 -9.28 6.79
CA GLY A 88 -3.59 -10.00 7.85
C GLY A 88 -2.63 -9.14 8.69
N HIS A 89 -2.39 -7.90 8.26
CA HIS A 89 -1.46 -6.98 8.90
C HIS A 89 -2.18 -5.98 9.81
N PRO A 90 -1.55 -5.55 10.93
CA PRO A 90 -2.07 -4.42 11.70
C PRO A 90 -2.29 -3.20 10.80
N TRP A 91 -3.29 -2.39 11.08
CA TRP A 91 -3.64 -1.28 10.18
C TRP A 91 -2.56 -0.19 10.13
N MET A 92 -2.18 0.34 11.29
CA MET A 92 -1.27 1.48 11.41
C MET A 92 -0.25 1.26 12.52
N GLU A 93 1.01 1.57 12.23
CA GLU A 93 2.06 1.73 13.22
C GLU A 93 2.35 3.21 13.42
N VAL A 94 2.33 3.68 14.67
CA VAL A 94 2.75 5.05 15.02
C VAL A 94 4.22 5.02 15.43
N ALA A 95 5.03 5.86 14.79
CA ALA A 95 6.46 5.98 15.06
C ALA A 95 6.69 6.34 16.53
N ARG A 96 7.68 5.69 17.16
CA ARG A 96 8.08 6.03 18.53
C ARG A 96 9.00 7.25 18.51
N GLU A 97 9.22 7.89 19.66
CA GLU A 97 10.09 9.09 19.76
C GLU A 97 11.48 8.90 19.14
N ARG A 98 12.08 7.72 19.32
CA ARG A 98 13.39 7.36 18.73
C ARG A 98 13.41 7.34 17.18
N GLU A 99 12.23 7.27 16.56
CA GLU A 99 12.02 7.20 15.11
C GLU A 99 11.54 8.54 14.54
N TYR A 100 11.31 9.57 15.36
CA TYR A 100 10.81 10.87 14.93
C TYR A 100 11.68 11.57 13.89
N ALA A 101 12.99 11.32 13.93
CA ALA A 101 13.93 11.84 12.94
C ALA A 101 13.85 11.13 11.57
N ARG A 102 13.10 10.03 11.45
CA ARG A 102 12.99 9.26 10.21
C ARG A 102 11.86 9.77 9.32
N GLU A 103 12.09 9.74 8.02
CA GLU A 103 11.05 10.04 7.00
C GLU A 103 10.34 8.78 6.49
N HIS A 104 10.87 7.61 6.87
CA HIS A 104 10.41 6.30 6.46
C HIS A 104 10.43 5.34 7.64
N PRO A 105 9.54 4.33 7.67
CA PRO A 105 9.64 3.25 8.64
C PRO A 105 10.96 2.50 8.44
N ARG A 106 11.45 1.88 9.52
CA ARG A 106 12.65 1.03 9.47
C ARG A 106 12.45 -0.15 8.51
N GLU A 107 11.27 -0.74 8.56
CA GLU A 107 10.84 -1.79 7.64
C GLU A 107 9.86 -1.17 6.64
N ARG A 108 10.23 -1.14 5.36
CA ARG A 108 9.41 -0.54 4.28
C ARG A 108 8.48 -1.56 3.62
N THR A 109 8.74 -2.84 3.86
CA THR A 109 7.90 -3.97 3.47
C THR A 109 7.04 -4.41 4.65
N ALA A 110 5.81 -4.85 4.38
CA ALA A 110 4.93 -5.46 5.38
C ALA A 110 5.34 -6.93 5.59
N ALA A 111 6.42 -7.13 6.34
CA ALA A 111 6.86 -8.45 6.78
C ALA A 111 6.04 -8.89 7.99
N PHE A 112 5.48 -10.11 7.99
CA PHE A 112 4.88 -10.74 9.18
C PHE A 112 3.86 -9.85 9.93
N ASP A 113 4.29 -9.20 11.02
CA ASP A 113 3.52 -8.38 11.95
C ASP A 113 3.62 -6.87 11.66
N ALA A 114 4.42 -6.47 10.68
CA ALA A 114 4.54 -5.08 10.27
C ALA A 114 3.18 -4.54 9.80
N ALA A 115 2.76 -3.42 10.37
CA ALA A 115 1.53 -2.74 10.00
C ALA A 115 1.52 -2.27 8.53
N ALA A 116 0.34 -2.25 7.93
CA ALA A 116 0.09 -1.83 6.55
C ALA A 116 0.52 -0.38 6.26
N PHE A 117 0.28 0.51 7.24
CA PHE A 117 0.68 1.91 7.19
C PHE A 117 1.59 2.26 8.36
N TRP A 118 2.37 3.33 8.18
CA TRP A 118 3.21 3.91 9.21
C TRP A 118 2.99 5.43 9.27
N TYR A 119 2.80 5.96 10.46
CA TYR A 119 2.60 7.37 10.73
C TYR A 119 3.68 7.92 11.65
N ASN A 120 4.30 9.04 11.27
CA ASN A 120 5.23 9.77 12.11
C ASN A 120 4.62 11.10 12.59
N PRO A 121 4.23 11.21 13.88
CA PRO A 121 3.61 12.42 14.42
C PRO A 121 4.58 13.60 14.53
N ALA A 122 5.89 13.39 14.48
CA ALA A 122 6.87 14.47 14.55
C ALA A 122 6.99 15.29 13.26
N ASN A 123 6.49 14.78 12.14
CA ASN A 123 6.52 15.48 10.86
C ASN A 123 5.25 15.29 10.02
N GLY A 124 4.23 14.62 10.56
CA GLY A 124 2.96 14.41 9.89
C GLY A 124 3.04 13.46 8.68
N ILE A 125 4.12 12.68 8.55
CA ILE A 125 4.34 11.81 7.41
C ILE A 125 3.55 10.51 7.60
N VAL A 126 2.81 10.11 6.57
CA VAL A 126 2.17 8.78 6.47
C VAL A 126 2.80 8.03 5.31
N ARG A 127 3.15 6.77 5.52
CA ARG A 127 3.72 5.88 4.49
C ARG A 127 2.94 4.57 4.43
N ALA A 128 2.73 4.06 3.22
CA ALA A 128 2.24 2.70 3.00
C ALA A 128 3.43 1.75 2.85
N ARG A 129 3.37 0.60 3.52
CA ARG A 129 4.33 -0.49 3.29
C ARG A 129 3.94 -1.29 2.04
N VAL A 130 4.92 -1.97 1.45
CA VAL A 130 4.72 -2.83 0.28
C VAL A 130 4.81 -4.32 0.65
N PRO A 131 4.18 -5.24 -0.08
CA PRO A 131 4.29 -6.67 0.22
C PRO A 131 5.72 -7.19 0.06
N ILE A 132 6.02 -8.28 0.78
CA ILE A 132 7.21 -9.10 0.49
C ILE A 132 6.88 -9.96 -0.72
N GLY A 133 7.43 -9.61 -1.89
CA GLY A 133 7.26 -10.39 -3.10
C GLY A 133 7.95 -9.74 -4.30
N GLY A 134 8.31 -10.55 -5.29
CA GLY A 134 9.06 -10.09 -6.46
C GLY A 134 10.55 -9.86 -6.16
N SER A 135 11.17 -8.95 -6.91
CA SER A 135 12.55 -8.52 -6.67
C SER A 135 12.60 -7.29 -5.76
N ASP A 136 13.73 -7.08 -5.07
CA ASP A 136 13.95 -5.86 -4.26
C ASP A 136 13.79 -4.57 -5.10
N ALA A 137 14.14 -4.64 -6.38
CA ALA A 137 13.98 -3.52 -7.31
C ALA A 137 12.51 -3.20 -7.59
N ASP A 138 11.67 -4.22 -7.75
CA ASP A 138 10.23 -4.04 -7.96
C ASP A 138 9.55 -3.50 -6.70
N ALA A 139 9.89 -4.06 -5.53
CA ALA A 139 9.38 -3.58 -4.26
C ALA A 139 9.81 -2.14 -3.96
N LEU A 140 11.05 -1.77 -4.31
CA LEU A 140 11.55 -0.40 -4.20
C LEU A 140 10.78 0.55 -5.14
N ALA A 141 10.59 0.16 -6.40
CA ALA A 141 9.86 0.95 -7.38
C ALA A 141 8.40 1.15 -6.94
N LEU A 142 7.76 0.11 -6.42
CA LEU A 142 6.41 0.16 -5.87
C LEU A 142 6.34 1.08 -4.66
N TYR A 143 7.30 0.96 -3.73
CA TYR A 143 7.35 1.80 -2.53
C TYR A 143 7.52 3.29 -2.89
N ASN A 144 8.46 3.59 -3.79
CA ASN A 144 8.69 4.93 -4.31
C ASN A 144 7.44 5.50 -4.99
N ARG A 145 6.76 4.68 -5.80
CA ARG A 145 5.51 5.04 -6.46
C ARG A 145 4.39 5.32 -5.45
N LEU A 146 4.14 4.44 -4.49
CA LEU A 146 3.03 4.63 -3.53
C LEU A 146 3.21 5.86 -2.66
N ASN A 147 4.44 6.09 -2.22
CA ASN A 147 4.76 7.10 -1.21
C ASN A 147 5.29 8.41 -1.82
N ASP A 148 5.31 8.54 -3.14
CA ASP A 148 5.90 9.68 -3.86
C ASP A 148 7.31 10.03 -3.37
N THR A 149 8.19 9.02 -3.36
CA THR A 149 9.58 9.10 -2.87
C THR A 149 10.57 8.63 -3.92
N ASN A 150 11.87 8.86 -3.68
CA ASN A 150 12.94 8.48 -4.60
C ASN A 150 14.10 7.81 -3.85
N LEU A 151 13.79 6.77 -3.09
CA LEU A 151 14.78 5.96 -2.39
C LEU A 151 15.61 5.15 -3.39
N LYS A 152 16.88 4.93 -3.03
CA LYS A 152 17.82 4.10 -3.80
C LYS A 152 17.78 2.63 -3.41
N ASN A 153 17.24 2.31 -2.23
CA ASN A 153 17.12 0.96 -1.67
C ASN A 153 16.03 0.92 -0.58
N LEU A 154 15.61 -0.29 -0.20
CA LEU A 154 14.58 -0.53 0.81
C LEU A 154 15.11 -0.69 2.24
N PHE A 155 16.43 -0.79 2.45
CA PHE A 155 17.00 -1.31 3.70
C PHE A 155 18.02 -0.40 4.41
N GLU A 156 18.34 0.77 3.86
CA GLU A 156 19.16 1.80 4.55
C GLU A 156 18.38 2.56 5.64
#